data_AF-A0A1S3DLL1-F1
#
_entry.id   AF-A0A1S3DLL1-F1
#
_cell.length_a   1.000
_cell.length_b   1.000
_cell.length_c   1.000
_cell.angle_alpha   90.00
_cell.angle_beta   90.00
_cell.angle_gamma   90.00
#
_symmetry.space_group_name_H-M   'P 1'
#
loop_
_entity.id
_entity.type
_entity.pdbx_description
1 polymer ?
#
loop_
_entity_poly.entity_id
_entity_poly.type
_entity_poly.pdbx_seq_one_letter_code
_entity_poly.pdbx_strand_id
1 'polypeptide(L)'
;MEASKDIVDMQDSCEPSEFSLELLLFSIAADSRTNIDVLNRVLPMIESIRDMEVAYRSQLSDLGLRAKERVNSGGAGASKKGPGRKKAVAEEEEEHECDTCRAHLPISMVHNSEEEVDYCLRHAIETLSQNLDQLKHCKLMYYYDEVRFSILPEDKH
;
A
#
# COMPACT_ATOMS: atom_id res chain seq x y z
N MET A 1 21.25 -24.61 19.00
CA MET A 1 19.81 -24.51 18.65
C MET A 1 19.54 -23.01 18.56
N GLU A 2 20.19 -22.38 17.58
CA GLU A 2 20.61 -20.95 17.63
C GLU A 2 20.55 -20.34 16.23
N ALA A 3 19.51 -20.67 15.47
CA ALA A 3 19.20 -19.98 14.21
C ALA A 3 17.82 -19.32 14.23
N SER A 4 16.99 -19.64 15.24
CA SER A 4 15.63 -19.12 15.39
C SER A 4 15.58 -17.80 16.14
N LYS A 5 16.70 -17.36 16.74
CA LYS A 5 16.76 -16.12 17.54
C LYS A 5 17.10 -14.90 16.68
N ASP A 6 17.83 -15.10 15.58
CA ASP A 6 18.27 -14.03 14.70
C ASP A 6 17.17 -13.52 13.74
N ILE A 7 16.14 -14.34 13.46
CA ILE A 7 15.01 -13.93 12.61
C ILE A 7 14.14 -12.88 13.30
N VAL A 8 14.05 -12.96 14.63
CA VAL A 8 13.29 -12.01 15.46
C VAL A 8 14.06 -10.69 15.60
N ASP A 9 15.40 -10.73 15.63
CA ASP A 9 16.25 -9.54 15.76
C ASP A 9 16.30 -8.71 14.45
N MET A 10 16.20 -9.36 13.28
CA MET A 10 16.09 -8.67 11.99
C MET A 10 14.76 -7.92 11.81
N GLN A 11 13.70 -8.29 12.54
CA GLN A 11 12.42 -7.56 12.50
C GLN A 11 12.45 -6.26 13.32
N ASP A 12 13.45 -6.06 14.18
CA ASP A 12 13.67 -4.86 14.98
C ASP A 12 14.69 -3.89 14.34
N SER A 13 15.41 -4.35 13.31
CA SER A 13 16.30 -3.52 12.51
C SER A 13 15.46 -2.65 11.59
N CYS A 14 15.03 -1.51 12.11
CA CYS A 14 14.42 -0.40 11.38
C CYS A 14 15.43 0.29 10.44
N GLU A 15 16.24 -0.51 9.71
CA GLU A 15 16.96 -0.01 8.56
C GLU A 15 15.94 0.11 7.42
N PRO A 16 15.73 1.32 6.86
CA PRO A 16 14.77 1.50 5.77
C PRO A 16 15.21 0.62 4.61
N SER A 17 14.37 -0.33 4.18
CA SER A 17 14.70 -1.13 3.01
C SER A 17 14.74 -0.20 1.80
N GLU A 18 15.80 -0.29 0.99
CA GLU A 18 15.97 0.55 -0.21
C GLU A 18 14.86 0.31 -1.26
N PHE A 19 14.00 -0.68 -1.06
CA PHE A 19 12.84 -0.99 -1.89
C PHE A 19 11.71 -1.62 -1.07
N SER A 20 10.45 -1.39 -1.45
CA SER A 20 9.30 -2.14 -0.92
C SER A 20 9.23 -3.52 -1.55
N LEU A 21 9.21 -4.57 -0.71
CA LEU A 21 9.08 -5.94 -1.15
C LEU A 21 7.77 -6.15 -1.92
N GLU A 22 6.69 -5.51 -1.50
CA GLU A 22 5.38 -5.55 -2.14
C GLU A 22 5.46 -5.05 -3.59
N LEU A 23 6.08 -3.89 -3.80
CA LEU A 23 6.28 -3.34 -5.15
C LEU A 23 7.15 -4.24 -6.03
N LEU A 24 8.18 -4.87 -5.44
CA LEU A 24 9.01 -5.83 -6.15
C LEU A 24 8.21 -7.07 -6.57
N LEU A 25 7.41 -7.63 -5.66
CA LEU A 25 6.56 -8.79 -5.94
C LEU A 25 5.53 -8.48 -7.03
N PHE A 26 4.89 -7.32 -6.99
CA PHE A 26 3.98 -6.89 -8.05
C PHE A 26 4.70 -6.70 -9.38
N SER A 27 5.92 -6.13 -9.37
CA SER A 27 6.73 -5.97 -10.58
C SER A 27 7.10 -7.31 -11.22
N ILE A 28 7.48 -8.30 -10.40
CA ILE A 28 7.78 -9.67 -10.86
C ILE A 28 6.53 -10.33 -11.48
N ALA A 29 5.36 -10.20 -10.84
CA ALA A 29 4.12 -10.79 -11.33
C ALA A 29 3.59 -10.10 -12.61
N ALA A 30 3.83 -8.80 -12.76
CA ALA A 30 3.43 -8.03 -13.94
C ALA A 30 4.35 -8.28 -15.15
N ASP A 31 5.63 -8.66 -14.96
CA ASP A 31 6.52 -8.93 -16.08
C ASP A 31 6.13 -10.23 -16.81
N SER A 32 5.68 -10.08 -18.05
CA SER A 32 5.35 -11.19 -18.96
C SER A 32 6.48 -12.18 -19.22
N ARG A 33 7.73 -11.78 -19.00
CA ARG A 33 8.94 -12.60 -19.22
C ARG A 33 9.34 -13.39 -17.98
N THR A 34 8.65 -13.20 -16.85
CA THR A 34 8.96 -13.93 -15.62
C THR A 34 8.73 -15.42 -15.82
N ASN A 35 9.71 -16.22 -15.39
CA ASN A 35 9.64 -17.67 -15.44
C ASN A 35 8.49 -18.20 -14.54
N ILE A 36 7.75 -19.19 -15.04
CA ILE A 36 6.60 -19.78 -14.32
C ILE A 36 6.96 -20.33 -12.94
N ASP A 37 8.16 -20.89 -12.74
CA ASP A 37 8.62 -21.38 -11.45
C ASP A 37 8.83 -20.25 -10.45
N VAL A 38 9.25 -19.07 -10.92
CA VAL A 38 9.37 -17.86 -10.11
C VAL A 38 7.97 -17.34 -9.77
N LEU A 39 7.06 -17.29 -10.76
CA LEU A 39 5.67 -16.91 -10.55
C LEU A 39 5.00 -17.77 -9.47
N ASN A 40 5.16 -19.10 -9.55
CA ASN A 40 4.61 -20.04 -8.57
C ASN A 40 5.16 -19.83 -7.15
N ARG A 41 6.37 -19.28 -7.00
CA ARG A 41 6.95 -18.95 -5.68
C ARG A 41 6.46 -17.60 -5.16
N VAL A 42 6.28 -16.61 -6.02
CA VAL A 42 5.85 -15.26 -5.60
C VAL A 42 4.35 -15.15 -5.40
N LEU A 43 3.56 -15.92 -6.15
CA LEU A 43 2.10 -15.90 -6.08
C LEU A 43 1.55 -16.05 -4.65
N PRO A 44 1.95 -17.06 -3.83
CA PRO A 44 1.43 -17.19 -2.47
C PRO A 44 1.82 -16.02 -1.55
N MET A 45 2.95 -15.34 -1.82
CA MET A 45 3.33 -14.14 -1.07
C MET A 45 2.40 -12.97 -1.44
N ILE A 46 2.07 -12.83 -2.72
CA ILE A 46 1.16 -11.77 -3.18
C ILE A 46 -0.27 -12.03 -2.71
N GLU A 47 -0.73 -13.28 -2.74
CA GLU A 47 -2.04 -13.67 -2.21
C GLU A 47 -2.14 -13.34 -0.72
N SER A 48 -1.09 -13.64 0.06
CA SER A 48 -1.03 -13.26 1.48
C SER A 48 -1.16 -11.74 1.69
N ILE A 49 -0.45 -10.94 0.90
CA ILE A 49 -0.55 -9.47 0.94
C ILE A 49 -1.97 -9.01 0.61
N ARG A 50 -2.58 -9.56 -0.46
CA ARG A 50 -3.96 -9.25 -0.86
C ARG A 50 -4.93 -9.58 0.25
N ASP A 51 -4.84 -10.77 0.83
CA ASP A 51 -5.78 -11.26 1.83
C ASP A 51 -5.68 -10.42 3.12
N MET A 52 -4.46 -10.02 3.52
CA MET A 52 -4.26 -9.07 4.62
C MET A 52 -4.82 -7.68 4.31
N GLU A 53 -4.56 -7.14 3.11
CA GLU A 53 -5.06 -5.84 2.67
C GLU A 53 -6.59 -5.78 2.70
N VAL A 54 -7.26 -6.80 2.15
CA VAL A 54 -8.72 -6.92 2.15
C VAL A 54 -9.25 -7.03 3.58
N ALA A 55 -8.63 -7.86 4.43
CA ALA A 55 -9.04 -8.02 5.82
C ALA A 55 -8.94 -6.70 6.61
N TYR A 56 -7.88 -5.92 6.40
CA TYR A 56 -7.72 -4.63 7.08
C TYR A 56 -8.69 -3.56 6.56
N ARG A 57 -8.92 -3.49 5.24
CA ARG A 57 -9.93 -2.59 4.67
C ARG A 57 -11.33 -2.92 5.20
N SER A 58 -11.67 -4.20 5.33
CA SER A 58 -12.93 -4.63 5.95
C SER A 58 -13.03 -4.15 7.40
N GLN A 59 -11.99 -4.36 8.21
CA GLN A 59 -11.97 -3.91 9.60
C GLN A 59 -12.10 -2.39 9.74
N LEU A 60 -11.46 -1.61 8.88
CA LEU A 60 -11.62 -0.15 8.85
C LEU A 60 -13.06 0.26 8.51
N SER A 61 -13.68 -0.43 7.55
CA SER A 61 -15.10 -0.23 7.22
C SER A 61 -16.00 -0.59 8.40
N ASP A 62 -15.71 -1.66 9.12
CA ASP A 62 -16.46 -2.11 10.30
C ASP A 62 -16.32 -1.15 11.48
N LEU A 63 -15.15 -0.51 11.63
CA LEU A 63 -14.94 0.60 12.57
C LEU A 63 -15.69 1.88 12.17
N GLY A 64 -16.21 1.96 10.95
CA GLY A 64 -17.00 3.08 10.46
C GLY A 64 -16.25 4.06 9.56
N LEU A 65 -15.02 3.75 9.14
CA LEU A 65 -14.28 4.57 8.19
C LEU A 65 -14.91 4.46 6.79
N ARG A 66 -15.70 5.47 6.42
CA ARG A 66 -16.45 5.51 5.15
C ARG A 66 -15.79 6.37 4.08
N ALA A 67 -14.97 7.33 4.49
CA ALA A 67 -14.28 8.21 3.57
C ALA A 67 -13.18 7.43 2.86
N LYS A 68 -13.25 7.34 1.53
CA LYS A 68 -12.26 6.66 0.71
C LYS A 68 -11.94 7.45 -0.56
N GLU A 69 -10.69 7.44 -0.97
CA GLU A 69 -10.20 8.16 -2.14
C GLU A 69 -9.14 7.34 -2.86
N ARG A 70 -9.19 7.38 -4.19
CA ARG A 70 -8.17 6.75 -5.01
C ARG A 70 -7.07 7.77 -5.24
N VAL A 71 -5.83 7.42 -4.89
CA VAL A 71 -4.67 8.26 -5.20
C VAL A 71 -4.48 8.24 -6.72
N ASN A 72 -4.66 9.39 -7.35
CA ASN A 72 -4.40 9.57 -8.77
C ASN A 72 -2.90 9.77 -8.96
N SER A 73 -2.15 8.69 -9.25
CA SER A 73 -0.84 8.86 -9.88
C SER A 73 -1.06 9.57 -11.22
N GLY A 74 -0.40 10.72 -11.39
CA GLY A 74 -0.67 11.75 -12.39
C GLY A 74 -1.20 11.25 -13.75
N GLY A 75 -2.49 11.51 -13.99
CA GLY A 75 -3.16 11.21 -15.25
C GLY A 75 -4.32 12.17 -15.49
N ALA A 76 -4.01 13.45 -15.73
CA ALA A 76 -4.84 14.47 -16.39
C ALA A 76 -6.36 14.34 -16.18
N GLY A 77 -6.87 14.90 -15.07
CA GLY A 77 -8.29 14.72 -14.73
C GLY A 77 -9.05 15.86 -14.07
N ALA A 78 -8.44 16.99 -13.65
CA ALA A 78 -9.22 18.15 -13.19
C ALA A 78 -8.38 19.44 -13.05
N SER A 79 -8.35 20.25 -14.12
CA SER A 79 -8.44 21.74 -14.09
C SER A 79 -7.54 22.43 -15.12
N LYS A 80 -8.23 23.02 -16.11
CA LYS A 80 -7.89 24.21 -16.91
C LYS A 80 -6.59 24.20 -17.74
N LYS A 81 -6.82 23.99 -19.05
CA LYS A 81 -5.96 24.36 -20.19
C LYS A 81 -5.33 25.75 -20.01
N GLY A 82 -4.02 25.81 -19.84
CA GLY A 82 -3.17 26.95 -20.17
C GLY A 82 -2.13 26.51 -21.22
N PRO A 83 -1.95 27.22 -22.34
CA PRO A 83 -1.01 26.78 -23.37
C PRO A 83 0.40 27.18 -22.97
N GLY A 84 1.21 26.18 -22.60
CA GLY A 84 2.66 26.31 -22.57
C GLY A 84 3.28 25.99 -21.22
N ARG A 85 3.59 24.71 -20.98
CA ARG A 85 4.82 24.38 -20.24
C ARG A 85 5.34 23.01 -20.62
N LYS A 86 6.67 22.95 -20.56
CA LYS A 86 7.62 21.96 -21.04
C LYS A 86 7.37 20.59 -20.40
N LYS A 87 7.76 19.53 -21.12
CA LYS A 87 7.82 18.12 -20.71
C LYS A 87 7.92 17.96 -19.18
N ALA A 88 6.85 17.45 -18.57
CA ALA A 88 6.87 17.01 -17.19
C ALA A 88 7.87 15.86 -17.10
N VAL A 89 8.95 16.13 -16.37
CA VAL A 89 9.85 15.12 -15.81
C VAL A 89 8.97 14.25 -14.90
N ALA A 90 9.15 12.94 -14.98
CA ALA A 90 8.42 11.96 -14.17
C ALA A 90 8.31 12.47 -12.73
N GLU A 91 7.08 12.77 -12.33
CA GLU A 91 6.75 13.29 -11.01
C GLU A 91 7.15 12.20 -10.01
N GLU A 92 8.02 12.56 -9.07
CA GLU A 92 8.43 11.72 -7.94
C GLU A 92 7.15 11.19 -7.29
N GLU A 93 6.97 9.87 -7.35
CA GLU A 93 5.86 9.17 -6.70
C GLU A 93 6.03 9.44 -5.21
N GLU A 94 5.16 10.28 -4.63
CA GLU A 94 5.24 10.67 -3.22
C GLU A 94 5.22 9.39 -2.37
N GLU A 95 6.37 9.08 -1.78
CA GLU A 95 6.58 7.89 -0.97
C GLU A 95 5.96 8.14 0.40
N HIS A 96 4.70 7.73 0.57
CA HIS A 96 4.02 7.82 1.86
C HIS A 96 4.57 6.77 2.83
N GLU A 97 4.90 7.20 4.04
CA GLU A 97 5.33 6.34 5.13
C GLU A 97 4.35 6.37 6.31
N CYS A 98 4.23 5.25 7.00
CA CYS A 98 3.44 5.20 8.23
C CYS A 98 4.14 5.98 9.35
N ASP A 99 3.45 6.90 10.01
CA ASP A 99 4.03 7.68 11.11
C ASP A 99 4.51 6.81 12.29
N THR A 100 3.83 5.67 12.53
CA THR A 100 4.15 4.76 13.65
C THR A 100 5.31 3.82 13.38
N CYS A 101 5.35 3.14 12.22
CA CYS A 101 6.39 2.14 11.92
C CYS A 101 7.32 2.52 10.76
N ARG A 102 7.17 3.72 10.20
CA ARG A 102 7.99 4.22 9.07
C ARG A 102 7.99 3.32 7.83
N ALA A 103 7.04 2.40 7.74
CA ALA A 103 6.90 1.51 6.59
C ALA A 103 6.28 2.28 5.42
N HIS A 104 6.82 2.07 4.22
CA HIS A 104 6.21 2.55 2.98
C HIS A 104 4.78 2.03 2.78
N LEU A 105 3.94 2.84 2.14
CA LEU A 105 2.51 2.58 1.93
C LEU A 105 2.15 2.46 0.44
N PRO A 106 2.71 1.48 -0.30
CA PRO A 106 2.58 1.38 -1.76
C PRO A 106 1.19 0.95 -2.25
N ILE A 107 0.33 0.47 -1.35
CA ILE A 107 -0.98 -0.11 -1.69
C ILE A 107 -2.10 0.82 -1.24
N SER A 108 -2.18 1.04 0.06
CA SER A 108 -3.17 1.86 0.73
C SER A 108 -2.62 2.44 2.02
N MET A 109 -3.27 3.51 2.46
CA MET A 109 -2.98 4.21 3.69
C MET A 109 -4.25 4.82 4.26
N VAL A 110 -4.23 5.17 5.54
CA VAL A 110 -5.25 6.05 6.13
C VAL A 110 -4.59 7.38 6.43
N HIS A 111 -5.07 8.42 5.77
CA HIS A 111 -4.63 9.79 5.98
C HIS A 111 -5.47 10.46 7.07
N ASN A 112 -4.83 11.05 8.07
CA ASN A 112 -5.46 11.88 9.08
C ASN A 112 -5.19 13.36 8.78
N SER A 113 -6.23 14.10 8.39
CA SER A 113 -6.11 15.52 8.02
C SER A 113 -6.00 16.49 9.21
N GLU A 114 -6.16 16.01 10.45
CA GLU A 114 -5.97 16.85 11.64
C GLU A 114 -4.50 16.89 12.05
N GLU A 115 -3.83 15.73 11.98
CA GLU A 115 -2.43 15.56 12.34
C GLU A 115 -1.50 15.65 11.12
N GLU A 116 -2.05 15.65 9.90
CA GLU A 116 -1.32 15.63 8.63
C GLU A 116 -0.33 14.45 8.55
N VAL A 117 -0.79 13.27 8.98
CA VAL A 117 0.00 12.02 9.03
C VAL A 117 -0.72 10.88 8.32
N ASP A 118 0.07 9.94 7.80
CA ASP A 118 -0.40 8.72 7.18
C ASP A 118 -0.12 7.50 8.05
N TYR A 119 -1.07 6.56 8.06
CA TYR A 119 -0.94 5.28 8.75
C TYR A 119 -1.06 4.12 7.78
N CYS A 120 -0.26 3.06 8.01
CA CYS A 120 -0.59 1.76 7.46
C CYS A 120 -1.92 1.26 8.03
N LEU A 121 -2.62 0.38 7.32
CA LEU A 121 -3.96 -0.02 7.73
C LEU A 121 -3.99 -0.66 9.13
N ARG A 122 -2.94 -1.40 9.51
CA ARG A 122 -2.80 -1.97 10.86
C ARG A 122 -2.78 -0.90 11.94
N HIS A 123 -1.88 0.09 11.84
CA HIS A 123 -1.81 1.17 12.84
C HIS A 123 -3.05 2.06 12.79
N ALA A 124 -3.64 2.28 11.61
CA ALA A 124 -4.90 3.00 11.51
C ALA A 124 -6.03 2.31 12.31
N ILE A 125 -6.15 0.98 12.21
CA ILE A 125 -7.11 0.19 12.99
C ILE A 125 -6.83 0.34 14.49
N GLU A 126 -5.56 0.22 14.90
CA GLU A 126 -5.16 0.36 16.31
C GLU A 126 -5.54 1.75 16.84
N THR A 127 -5.15 2.82 16.15
CA THR A 127 -5.44 4.21 16.53
C THR A 127 -6.94 4.49 16.56
N LEU A 128 -7.68 4.13 15.51
CA LEU A 128 -9.12 4.38 15.42
C LEU A 128 -9.93 3.55 16.42
N SER A 129 -9.48 2.33 16.76
CA SER A 129 -10.12 1.51 17.78
C SER A 129 -10.01 2.12 19.19
N GLN A 130 -8.95 2.90 19.45
CA GLN A 130 -8.74 3.59 20.72
C GLN A 130 -9.47 4.94 20.78
N ASN A 131 -9.61 5.61 19.64
CA ASN A 131 -10.27 6.91 19.56
C ASN A 131 -11.13 7.06 18.30
N LEU A 132 -12.40 6.65 18.41
CA LEU A 132 -13.36 6.73 17.30
C LEU A 132 -13.66 8.17 16.85
N ASP A 133 -13.40 9.19 17.67
CA ASP A 133 -13.63 10.59 17.29
C ASP A 133 -12.72 11.04 16.13
N GLN A 134 -11.59 10.34 15.90
CA GLN A 134 -10.68 10.61 14.80
C GLN A 134 -11.24 10.18 13.43
N LEU A 135 -12.24 9.30 13.39
CA LEU A 135 -12.85 8.82 12.13
C LEU A 135 -13.31 9.93 11.19
N LYS A 136 -13.70 11.10 11.75
CA LYS A 136 -14.15 12.26 10.99
C LYS A 136 -13.02 12.99 10.25
N HIS A 137 -11.78 12.79 10.67
CA HIS A 137 -10.56 13.35 10.10
C HIS A 137 -9.78 12.33 9.26
N CYS A 138 -10.12 11.05 9.38
CA CYS A 138 -9.47 9.97 8.65
C CYS A 138 -10.14 9.68 7.31
N LYS A 139 -9.30 9.32 6.31
CA LYS A 139 -9.74 8.84 5.00
C LYS A 139 -8.84 7.72 4.52
N LEU A 140 -9.44 6.63 4.03
CA LEU A 140 -8.71 5.56 3.35
C LEU A 140 -8.29 6.03 1.95
N MET A 141 -6.98 6.12 1.70
CA MET A 141 -6.42 6.39 0.37
C MET A 141 -5.81 5.12 -0.22
N TYR A 142 -5.98 4.90 -1.52
CA TYR A 142 -5.48 3.68 -2.19
C TYR A 142 -5.06 3.92 -3.64
N TYR A 143 -4.00 3.24 -4.09
CA TYR A 143 -3.53 3.28 -5.49
C TYR A 143 -4.26 2.25 -6.37
N TYR A 144 -4.55 1.08 -5.78
CA TYR A 144 -5.16 -0.06 -6.44
C TYR A 144 -6.53 -0.37 -5.82
N ASP A 145 -7.55 -0.47 -6.67
CA ASP A 145 -8.85 -0.99 -6.26
C ASP A 145 -8.78 -2.51 -6.04
N GLU A 146 -9.76 -3.06 -5.33
CA GLU A 146 -9.84 -4.51 -5.03
C GLU A 146 -9.88 -5.36 -6.31
N VAL A 147 -10.34 -4.77 -7.42
CA VAL A 147 -10.42 -5.41 -8.74
C VAL A 147 -9.03 -5.56 -9.37
N ARG A 148 -8.11 -4.61 -9.19
CA ARG A 148 -6.73 -4.73 -9.70
C ARG A 148 -5.91 -5.77 -8.95
N PHE A 149 -6.17 -5.97 -7.67
CA PHE A 149 -5.55 -7.06 -6.90
C PHE A 149 -5.94 -8.45 -7.41
N SER A 150 -7.10 -8.58 -8.07
CA SER A 150 -7.59 -9.83 -8.64
C SER A 150 -7.08 -10.10 -10.07
N ILE A 151 -6.32 -9.17 -10.70
CA ILE A 151 -5.75 -9.35 -12.06
C ILE A 151 -4.39 -10.07 -12.01
N LEU A 152 -3.99 -10.59 -10.86
CA LEU A 152 -2.85 -11.49 -10.79
C LEU A 152 -3.18 -12.76 -11.59
N PRO A 153 -2.22 -13.31 -12.34
CA PRO A 153 -2.49 -14.07 -13.55
C PRO A 153 -3.07 -15.46 -13.26
N GLU A 154 -4.36 -15.53 -12.98
CA GLU A 154 -5.13 -16.79 -13.08
C GLU A 154 -5.28 -17.21 -14.56
N ASP A 155 -5.10 -16.29 -15.50
CA ASP A 155 -5.27 -16.50 -16.96
C ASP A 155 -4.00 -16.90 -17.72
N LYS A 156 -2.90 -17.27 -17.05
CA LYS A 156 -1.66 -17.75 -17.70
C LYS A 156 -1.43 -19.24 -17.46
N HIS A 157 -2.39 -20.07 -17.84
CA HIS A 157 -2.24 -21.52 -17.90
C HIS A 157 -2.53 -22.06 -19.30
#